data_AF-A0A7J0EXJ5-F1
#
_entry.id   AF-A0A7J0EXJ5-F1
#
_cell.length_a   1.000
_cell.length_b   1.000
_cell.length_c   1.000
_cell.angle_alpha   90.00
_cell.angle_beta   90.00
_cell.angle_gamma   90.00
#
_symmetry.space_group_name_H-M   'P 1'
#
loop_
_entity.id
_entity.type
_entity.pdbx_description
1 polymer ?
#
loop_
_entity_poly.entity_id
_entity_poly.type
_entity_poly.pdbx_seq_one_letter_code
_entity_poly.pdbx_strand_id
1 'polypeptide(L)'
;MSDTDHLQSKLQSEIASRFASDLSTPPLRWGPWLYYGWVDEGKQYPVLCRRLASLNEEFISHKSPSAGFDFTSGKRIELKLLDHHQEAERFGGYAYEELSEVSPNHRYLAYTVYDKDNDYFKLSVRELNFGSLCNKP
;
A
#
# COMPACT_ATOMS: atom_id res chain seq x y z
N MET A 1 -30.25 10.32 -18.52
CA MET A 1 -29.88 9.19 -17.65
C MET A 1 -30.84 9.01 -16.45
N SER A 2 -31.88 9.84 -16.31
CA SER A 2 -32.84 9.86 -15.18
C SER A 2 -33.55 8.52 -14.90
N ASP A 3 -33.83 7.74 -15.94
CA ASP A 3 -34.68 6.55 -15.83
C ASP A 3 -33.99 5.42 -15.04
N THR A 4 -32.67 5.52 -14.82
CA THR A 4 -31.88 4.49 -14.14
C THR A 4 -31.45 4.86 -12.73
N ASP A 5 -31.77 6.06 -12.22
CA ASP A 5 -31.23 6.58 -10.97
C ASP A 5 -31.56 5.69 -9.76
N HIS A 6 -32.78 5.15 -9.73
CA HIS A 6 -33.20 4.20 -8.70
C HIS A 6 -32.40 2.90 -8.73
N LEU A 7 -32.15 2.36 -9.94
CA LEU A 7 -31.35 1.15 -10.10
C LEU A 7 -29.88 1.39 -9.72
N GLN A 8 -29.30 2.51 -10.13
CA GLN A 8 -27.93 2.89 -9.79
C GLN A 8 -27.75 3.04 -8.27
N SER A 9 -28.67 3.73 -7.60
CA SER A 9 -28.63 3.92 -6.14
C SER A 9 -28.75 2.59 -5.38
N LYS A 10 -29.63 1.70 -5.86
CA LYS A 10 -29.79 0.35 -5.29
C LYS A 10 -28.50 -0.46 -5.44
N LEU A 11 -27.93 -0.49 -6.65
CA LEU A 11 -26.68 -1.20 -6.92
C LEU A 11 -25.51 -0.64 -6.09
N GLN A 12 -25.39 0.67 -6.00
CA GLN A 12 -24.34 1.32 -5.19
C GLN A 12 -24.44 0.90 -3.72
N SER A 13 -25.65 0.88 -3.15
CA SER A 13 -25.89 0.47 -1.76
C SER A 13 -25.58 -1.02 -1.54
N GLU A 14 -26.04 -1.89 -2.44
CA GLU A 14 -25.78 -3.32 -2.38
C GLU A 14 -24.28 -3.63 -2.49
N ILE A 15 -23.58 -2.97 -3.41
CA ILE A 15 -22.15 -3.14 -3.61
C ILE A 15 -21.37 -2.63 -2.39
N ALA A 16 -21.66 -1.41 -1.92
CA ALA A 16 -20.97 -0.81 -0.78
C ALA A 16 -21.09 -1.68 0.49
N SER A 17 -22.26 -2.30 0.73
CA SER A 17 -22.47 -3.18 1.88
C SER A 17 -21.64 -4.46 1.88
N ARG A 18 -21.09 -4.85 0.72
CA ARG A 18 -20.27 -6.06 0.56
C ARG A 18 -18.77 -5.76 0.58
N PHE A 19 -18.38 -4.49 0.57
CA PHE A 19 -16.99 -4.09 0.69
C PHE A 19 -16.55 -4.15 2.16
N ALA A 20 -15.36 -4.70 2.40
CA ALA A 20 -14.73 -4.63 3.72
C ALA A 20 -14.30 -3.19 4.01
N SER A 21 -14.53 -2.72 5.24
CA SER A 21 -14.07 -1.39 5.69
C SER A 21 -12.55 -1.28 5.68
N ASP A 22 -11.86 -2.36 6.07
CA ASP A 22 -10.41 -2.46 6.05
C ASP A 22 -9.96 -3.39 4.92
N LEU A 23 -9.32 -2.80 3.90
CA LEU A 23 -8.74 -3.53 2.78
C LEU A 23 -7.26 -3.76 3.06
N SER A 24 -6.89 -4.98 3.44
CA SER A 24 -5.49 -5.38 3.68
C SER A 24 -5.20 -6.72 3.01
N THR A 25 -4.01 -6.85 2.44
CA THR A 25 -3.55 -8.11 1.85
C THR A 25 -2.96 -9.02 2.93
N PRO A 26 -3.13 -10.34 2.85
CA PRO A 26 -2.42 -11.28 3.71
C PRO A 26 -0.89 -11.03 3.67
N PRO A 27 -0.20 -11.05 4.82
CA PRO A 27 1.23 -10.77 4.84
C PRO A 27 2.04 -11.89 4.20
N LEU A 28 2.94 -11.52 3.29
CA LEU A 28 3.94 -12.38 2.69
C LEU A 28 5.22 -12.36 3.51
N ARG A 29 5.66 -13.52 4.00
CA ARG A 29 6.94 -13.65 4.70
C ARG A 29 8.09 -13.78 3.71
N TRP A 30 9.08 -12.90 3.82
CA TRP A 30 10.32 -13.00 3.07
C TRP A 30 11.52 -12.53 3.90
N GLY A 31 12.45 -13.44 4.17
CA GLY A 31 13.54 -13.20 5.11
C GLY A 31 13.02 -12.86 6.51
N PRO A 32 13.56 -11.82 7.17
CA PRO A 32 13.10 -11.37 8.49
C PRO A 32 11.84 -10.49 8.43
N TRP A 33 11.26 -10.26 7.25
CA TRP A 33 10.17 -9.30 7.03
C TRP A 33 8.84 -9.96 6.67
N LEU A 34 7.75 -9.28 7.04
CA LEU A 34 6.39 -9.51 6.55
C LEU A 34 6.00 -8.33 5.67
N TYR A 35 5.77 -8.57 4.38
CA TYR A 35 5.33 -7.58 3.39
C TYR A 35 3.82 -7.66 3.19
N TYR A 36 3.15 -6.52 3.11
CA TYR A 36 1.71 -6.44 2.86
C TYR A 36 1.34 -5.06 2.34
N GLY A 37 0.20 -4.96 1.67
CA GLY A 37 -0.45 -3.72 1.31
C GLY A 37 -1.74 -3.51 2.10
N TRP A 38 -2.09 -2.26 2.32
CA TRP A 38 -3.39 -1.89 2.87
C TRP A 38 -3.89 -0.59 2.25
N VAL A 39 -5.21 -0.39 2.25
CA VAL A 39 -5.85 0.83 1.74
C VAL A 39 -6.51 1.55 2.92
N ASP A 40 -6.15 2.82 3.12
CA ASP A 40 -6.82 3.72 4.07
C ASP A 40 -8.31 3.87 3.69
N GLU A 41 -9.17 4.00 4.71
CA GLU A 41 -10.59 4.32 4.48
C GLU A 41 -10.73 5.60 3.65
N GLY A 42 -11.51 5.53 2.57
CA GLY A 42 -11.73 6.65 1.66
C GLY A 42 -10.57 6.94 0.69
N LYS A 43 -9.44 6.23 0.76
CA LYS A 43 -8.39 6.33 -0.26
C LYS A 43 -8.59 5.31 -1.38
N GLN A 44 -8.14 5.68 -2.57
CA GLN A 44 -8.27 4.85 -3.77
C GLN A 44 -7.12 3.86 -3.95
N TYR A 45 -5.93 4.18 -3.42
CA TYR A 45 -4.71 3.46 -3.74
C TYR A 45 -4.05 2.86 -2.50
N PRO A 46 -3.43 1.67 -2.62
CA PRO A 46 -2.82 0.99 -1.49
C PRO A 46 -1.46 1.59 -1.10
N VAL A 47 -1.14 1.41 0.16
CA VAL A 47 0.19 1.63 0.71
C VAL A 47 0.86 0.28 0.89
N LEU A 48 2.03 0.09 0.26
CA LEU A 48 2.89 -1.06 0.51
C LEU A 48 3.74 -0.83 1.76
N CYS A 49 3.77 -1.82 2.62
CA CYS A 49 4.43 -1.78 3.92
C CYS A 49 5.23 -3.06 4.17
N ARG A 50 6.14 -2.98 5.15
CA ARG A 50 6.72 -4.15 5.81
C ARG A 50 6.84 -3.96 7.31
N ARG A 51 6.99 -5.07 8.02
CA ARG A 51 7.40 -5.10 9.43
C ARG A 51 8.27 -6.31 9.73
N LEU A 52 9.05 -6.26 10.80
CA LEU A 52 9.85 -7.42 11.22
C LEU A 52 8.92 -8.55 11.69
N ALA A 53 9.19 -9.78 11.24
CA ALA A 53 8.42 -10.95 11.60
C ALA A 53 8.50 -11.25 13.11
N SER A 54 9.66 -11.04 13.72
CA SER A 54 9.86 -11.21 15.17
C SER A 54 8.96 -10.28 15.99
N LEU A 55 8.87 -9.02 15.58
CA LEU A 55 8.02 -8.03 16.26
C LEU A 55 6.54 -8.33 16.08
N ASN A 56 6.12 -9.01 15.01
CA ASN A 56 4.72 -9.36 14.79
C ASN A 56 4.21 -10.44 15.77
N GLU A 57 5.05 -11.42 16.12
CA GLU A 57 4.68 -12.48 17.07
C GLU A 57 4.50 -11.93 18.49
N GLU A 58 5.29 -10.92 18.85
CA GLU A 58 5.15 -10.17 20.10
C GLU A 58 3.91 -9.26 20.12
N PHE A 59 3.33 -8.95 18.95
CA PHE A 59 2.30 -7.93 18.74
C PHE A 59 0.85 -8.41 18.61
N ILE A 60 0.55 -9.71 18.70
CA ILE A 60 -0.82 -10.21 18.58
C ILE A 60 -1.65 -9.78 19.81
N SER A 61 -1.98 -8.51 19.88
CA SER A 61 -3.06 -7.95 20.67
C SER A 61 -4.35 -8.37 20.00
N HIS A 62 -5.16 -9.17 20.68
CA HIS A 62 -6.50 -9.60 20.26
C HIS A 62 -7.54 -8.46 20.24
N LYS A 63 -7.15 -7.21 19.96
CA LYS A 63 -8.06 -6.06 19.86
C LYS A 63 -7.81 -5.29 18.57
N SER A 64 -8.88 -5.09 17.82
CA SER A 64 -8.89 -4.30 16.58
C SER A 64 -8.78 -2.79 16.90
N PRO A 65 -8.04 -1.99 16.10
CA PRO A 65 -7.27 -2.40 14.94
C PRO A 65 -5.86 -2.87 15.33
N SER A 66 -5.41 -3.93 14.68
CA SER A 66 -4.06 -4.53 14.78
C SER A 66 -3.00 -3.67 14.05
N ALA A 67 -3.07 -2.36 14.22
CA ALA A 67 -2.31 -1.38 13.45
C ALA A 67 -0.94 -1.16 14.07
N GLY A 68 0.03 -2.03 13.75
CA GLY A 68 1.46 -1.71 13.57
C GLY A 68 2.13 -0.72 14.53
N PHE A 69 1.69 -0.59 15.78
CA PHE A 69 2.09 0.47 16.70
C PHE A 69 2.48 -0.13 18.05
N ASP A 70 3.77 -0.07 18.35
CA ASP A 70 4.34 -0.42 19.64
C ASP A 70 3.85 0.55 20.72
N PHE A 71 2.89 0.11 21.52
CA PHE A 71 2.38 0.89 22.66
C PHE A 71 3.40 1.00 23.81
N THR A 72 4.39 0.11 23.87
CA THR A 72 5.44 0.12 24.89
C THR A 72 6.56 1.09 24.52
N SER A 73 7.00 1.10 23.26
CA SER A 73 8.01 2.05 22.78
C SER A 73 7.46 3.33 22.15
N GLY A 74 6.14 3.41 21.92
CA GLY A 74 5.47 4.52 21.24
C GLY A 74 5.81 4.62 19.75
N LYS A 75 6.37 3.57 19.14
CA LYS A 75 6.85 3.59 17.75
C LYS A 75 6.01 2.73 16.84
N ARG A 76 5.76 3.24 15.63
CA ARG A 76 5.19 2.43 14.55
C ARG A 76 6.23 1.37 14.13
N ILE A 77 5.90 0.09 14.30
CA ILE A 77 6.75 -1.05 13.89
C ILE A 77 6.66 -1.32 12.38
N GLU A 78 5.66 -0.73 11.74
CA GLU A 78 5.46 -0.75 10.30
C GLU A 78 6.34 0.29 9.60
N LEU A 79 7.05 -0.16 8.56
CA LEU A 79 7.82 0.66 7.64
C LEU A 79 7.06 0.77 6.31
N LYS A 80 6.75 2.00 5.93
CA LYS A 80 6.11 2.33 4.65
C LYS A 80 7.12 2.24 3.51
N LEU A 81 6.81 1.45 2.48
CA LEU A 81 7.67 1.23 1.32
C LEU A 81 7.26 2.09 0.14
N LEU A 82 5.98 2.05 -0.23
CA LEU A 82 5.44 2.76 -1.38
C LEU A 82 4.04 3.27 -1.07
N ASP A 83 3.81 4.55 -1.31
CA ASP A 83 2.48 5.14 -1.26
C ASP A 83 2.01 5.36 -2.69
N HIS A 84 1.10 4.52 -3.17
CA HIS A 84 0.56 4.68 -4.51
C HIS A 84 -0.30 5.94 -4.64
N HIS A 85 -0.88 6.46 -3.56
CA HIS A 85 -1.59 7.72 -3.61
C HIS A 85 -0.63 8.89 -3.90
N GLN A 86 0.52 8.90 -3.23
CA GLN A 86 1.56 9.90 -3.47
C GLN A 86 2.13 9.79 -4.90
N GLU A 87 2.35 8.57 -5.39
CA GLU A 87 2.84 8.39 -6.77
C GLU A 87 1.75 8.77 -7.80
N ALA A 88 0.46 8.56 -7.52
CA ALA A 88 -0.61 9.01 -8.38
C ALA A 88 -0.56 10.54 -8.56
N GLU A 89 -0.39 11.31 -7.47
CA GLU A 89 -0.24 12.76 -7.54
C GLU A 89 0.97 13.19 -8.37
N ARG A 90 2.05 12.40 -8.33
CA ARG A 90 3.28 12.67 -9.07
C ARG A 90 3.19 12.37 -10.57
N PHE A 91 2.29 11.46 -10.98
CA PHE A 91 2.22 10.91 -12.34
C PHE A 91 0.84 11.13 -13.03
N GLY A 92 0.21 12.28 -12.78
CA GLY A 92 -1.00 12.70 -13.52
C GLY A 92 -2.33 12.26 -12.90
N GLY A 93 -2.34 11.99 -11.58
CA GLY A 93 -3.53 11.66 -10.79
C GLY A 93 -3.95 10.19 -10.85
N TYR A 94 -3.13 9.32 -11.44
CA TYR A 94 -3.43 7.90 -11.60
C TYR A 94 -2.22 7.07 -11.17
N ALA A 95 -2.42 6.10 -10.28
CA ALA A 95 -1.38 5.13 -9.94
C ALA A 95 -1.71 3.80 -10.60
N TYR A 96 -0.87 3.43 -11.57
CA TYR A 96 -0.85 2.12 -12.16
C TYR A 96 0.57 1.58 -12.16
N GLU A 97 0.73 0.47 -11.48
CA GLU A 97 1.98 -0.26 -11.35
C GLU A 97 1.89 -1.55 -12.17
N GLU A 98 2.89 -1.80 -13.01
CA GLU A 98 3.02 -3.07 -13.75
C GLU A 98 3.84 -4.09 -12.95
N LEU A 99 4.98 -3.66 -12.39
CA LEU A 99 5.91 -4.51 -11.64
C LEU A 99 6.51 -3.80 -10.43
N SER A 100 6.59 -4.51 -9.29
CA SER A 100 7.48 -4.20 -8.17
C SER A 100 8.28 -5.41 -7.73
N GLU A 101 9.56 -5.18 -7.44
CA GLU A 101 10.43 -6.17 -6.82
C GLU A 101 11.29 -5.54 -5.73
N VAL A 102 11.26 -6.18 -4.55
CA VAL A 102 12.17 -5.82 -3.45
C VAL A 102 13.48 -6.58 -3.67
N SER A 103 14.61 -5.89 -3.50
CA SER A 103 15.96 -6.47 -3.62
C SER A 103 16.20 -7.63 -2.62
N PRO A 104 17.06 -8.62 -2.94
CA PRO A 104 17.32 -9.77 -2.06
C PRO A 104 17.86 -9.42 -0.67
N ASN A 105 18.56 -8.30 -0.53
CA ASN A 105 19.06 -7.80 0.75
C ASN A 105 18.03 -6.91 1.48
N HIS A 106 16.82 -6.79 0.94
CA HIS A 106 15.71 -5.98 1.44
C HIS A 106 16.04 -4.49 1.62
N ARG A 107 17.01 -3.96 0.87
CA ARG A 107 17.41 -2.55 1.01
C ARG A 107 16.74 -1.63 0.00
N TYR A 108 16.39 -2.15 -1.16
CA TYR A 108 15.80 -1.41 -2.26
C TYR A 108 14.49 -2.03 -2.72
N LEU A 109 13.60 -1.20 -3.25
CA LEU A 109 12.41 -1.56 -4.03
C LEU A 109 12.56 -0.95 -5.41
N ALA A 110 12.55 -1.77 -6.45
CA ALA A 110 12.39 -1.33 -7.83
C ALA A 110 10.90 -1.46 -8.20
N TYR A 111 10.32 -0.41 -8.77
CA TYR A 111 8.91 -0.40 -9.14
C TYR A 111 8.68 0.47 -10.39
N THR A 112 7.67 0.12 -11.17
CA THR A 112 7.25 0.89 -12.35
C THR A 112 5.96 1.63 -12.06
N VAL A 113 5.85 2.89 -12.48
CA VAL A 113 4.58 3.62 -12.45
C VAL A 113 4.30 4.18 -13.84
N TYR A 114 3.06 4.02 -14.31
CA TYR A 114 2.60 4.63 -15.55
C TYR A 114 2.50 6.15 -15.40
N ASP A 115 3.25 6.87 -16.23
CA ASP A 115 3.23 8.32 -16.32
C ASP A 115 2.17 8.75 -17.34
N LYS A 116 1.00 9.19 -16.85
CA LYS A 116 -0.13 9.55 -17.72
C LYS A 116 0.19 10.73 -18.64
N ASP A 117 1.06 11.64 -18.21
CA ASP A 117 1.38 12.83 -18.99
C ASP A 117 2.32 12.50 -20.17
N ASN A 118 3.12 11.44 -20.03
CA ASN A 118 4.12 11.05 -21.02
C ASN A 118 3.85 9.69 -21.71
N ASP A 119 2.80 8.97 -21.31
CA ASP A 119 2.33 7.70 -21.89
C ASP A 119 3.38 6.58 -21.91
N TYR A 120 4.19 6.47 -20.84
CA TYR A 120 5.13 5.36 -20.65
C TYR A 120 5.28 4.99 -19.17
N PHE A 121 5.83 3.80 -18.89
CA PHE A 121 6.19 3.40 -17.53
C PHE A 121 7.55 3.97 -17.14
N LYS A 122 7.59 4.58 -15.95
CA LYS A 122 8.83 5.04 -15.33
C LYS A 122 9.29 4.05 -14.28
N LEU A 123 10.45 3.46 -14.49
CA LEU A 123 11.15 2.69 -13.46
C LEU A 123 11.73 3.63 -12.40
N SER A 124 11.40 3.36 -11.14
CA SER A 124 11.93 4.06 -9.98
C SER A 124 12.53 3.06 -9.00
N VAL A 125 13.60 3.45 -8.32
CA VAL A 125 14.21 2.66 -7.25
C VAL A 125 14.15 3.47 -5.97
N ARG A 126 13.65 2.87 -4.89
CA ARG A 126 13.55 3.48 -3.56
C ARG A 126 14.40 2.70 -2.57
N GLU A 127 15.15 3.41 -1.74
CA GLU A 127 15.85 2.84 -0.58
C GLU A 127 14.86 2.71 0.60
N LEU A 128 14.74 1.51 1.17
CA LEU A 128 13.67 1.13 2.09
C LEU A 128 13.96 1.42 3.57
N ASN A 129 15.17 1.83 3.93
CA ASN A 129 15.52 2.24 5.30
C ASN A 129 15.28 3.73 5.51
N PHE A 130 15.59 4.55 4.49
CA PHE A 130 15.46 6.01 4.56
C PHE A 130 14.27 6.54 3.75
N GLY A 131 13.64 5.73 2.90
CA GLY A 131 12.48 6.10 2.09
C GLY A 131 12.80 7.01 0.90
N SER A 132 14.08 7.27 0.63
CA SER A 132 14.52 8.17 -0.44
C SER A 132 14.52 7.47 -1.80
N LEU A 133 14.14 8.23 -2.83
CA LEU A 133 14.30 7.79 -4.22
C LEU A 133 15.78 7.83 -4.61
N CYS A 134 16.25 6.80 -5.28
CA CYS A 134 17.58 6.77 -5.86
C CYS A 134 17.58 7.65 -7.11
N ASN A 135 18.37 8.73 -7.08
CA ASN A 135 18.41 9.72 -8.17
C ASN A 135 19.17 9.22 -9.42
N LYS A 136 19.91 8.11 -9.33
CA LYS A 136 20.67 7.46 -10.41
C LYS A 136 20.80 5.96 -10.08
N PRO A 137 20.96 5.07 -11.08
CA PRO A 137 21.48 3.74 -10.84
C PRO A 137 22.87 3.79 -10.18
#